data_AF-A0A6J5ARG5-F1
#
_entry.id   AF-A0A6J5ARG5-F1
#
_cell.length_a   1.000
_cell.length_b   1.000
_cell.length_c   1.000
_cell.angle_alpha   90.00
_cell.angle_beta   90.00
_cell.angle_gamma   90.00
#
_symmetry.space_group_name_H-M   'P 1'
#
loop_
_entity.id
_entity.type
_entity.pdbx_description
1 polymer ?
#
loop_
_entity_poly.entity_id
_entity_poly.type
_entity_poly.pdbx_seq_one_letter_code
_entity_poly.pdbx_strand_id
1 'polypeptide(L)'
;MYVASLPFDGFCYHGNNCEAGWGILLFGFLGLVVGGQISWLANLLIIPAWLLLLLHSKASDGVAFMFGLGAIVVGNSFLFQGVSTSEAGGPLQQITSLGAGYWVWMGSITLSVVMAAHGVLTGSSFHGCRESLVSDSDFDVERPKLAALAHPSIRVFNPRH
;
A
#
# COMPACT_ATOMS: atom_id res chain seq x y z
N MET A 1 13.09 -2.58 6.82
CA MET A 1 13.68 -1.40 7.53
C MET A 1 12.93 -1.04 8.79
N TYR A 2 11.60 -0.90 8.76
CA TYR A 2 10.80 -0.55 9.94
C TYR A 2 11.02 -1.45 11.17
N VAL A 3 10.93 -2.79 11.02
CA VAL A 3 11.17 -3.70 12.18
C VAL A 3 12.60 -3.56 12.73
N ALA A 4 13.55 -3.28 11.84
CA ALA A 4 14.94 -3.07 12.24
C ALA A 4 15.15 -1.75 12.99
N SER A 5 14.23 -0.79 12.94
CA SER A 5 14.34 0.45 13.73
C SER A 5 13.90 0.29 15.18
N LEU A 6 13.10 -0.74 15.48
CA LEU A 6 12.52 -0.98 16.81
C LEU A 6 13.54 -1.19 17.95
N PRO A 7 14.66 -1.93 17.76
CA PRO A 7 15.62 -2.13 18.84
C PRO A 7 16.54 -0.93 19.08
N PHE A 8 16.57 0.06 18.19
CA PHE A 8 17.40 1.25 18.34
C PHE A 8 16.64 2.38 19.05
N ASP A 9 17.39 3.29 19.67
CA ASP A 9 16.84 4.50 20.27
C ASP A 9 16.12 5.35 19.22
N GLY A 10 14.86 5.66 19.46
CA GLY A 10 14.08 6.57 18.63
C GLY A 10 14.41 8.02 18.96
N PHE A 11 14.29 8.40 20.23
CA PHE A 11 14.58 9.75 20.71
C PHE A 11 15.06 9.73 22.15
N CYS A 12 15.69 10.82 22.57
CA CYS A 12 16.05 11.04 23.97
C CYS A 12 15.45 12.35 24.49
N TYR A 13 15.14 12.35 25.78
CA TYR A 13 14.64 13.49 26.55
C TYR A 13 15.38 13.55 27.89
N HIS A 14 15.35 14.73 28.53
CA HIS A 14 15.84 14.97 29.90
C HIS A 14 17.16 14.25 30.29
N GLY A 15 18.30 14.79 29.87
CA GLY A 15 19.61 14.41 30.45
C GLY A 15 20.14 13.00 30.12
N ASN A 16 19.71 12.41 28.99
CA ASN A 16 20.05 11.08 28.43
C ASN A 16 19.04 9.95 28.65
N ASN A 17 17.80 10.24 29.02
CA ASN A 17 16.77 9.19 28.97
C ASN A 17 16.37 8.96 27.51
N CYS A 18 16.67 7.78 26.97
CA CYS A 18 16.37 7.43 25.59
C CYS A 18 15.28 6.36 25.53
N GLU A 19 14.32 6.54 24.62
CA GLU A 19 13.25 5.58 24.37
C GLU A 19 13.55 4.80 23.11
N ALA A 20 13.53 3.47 23.24
CA ALA A 20 13.70 2.57 22.11
C ALA A 20 12.45 2.57 21.20
N GLY A 21 12.66 2.39 19.90
CA GLY A 21 11.58 2.42 18.90
C GLY A 21 10.42 1.46 19.19
N TRP A 22 10.68 0.30 19.78
CA TRP A 22 9.64 -0.64 20.19
C TRP A 22 8.72 -0.08 21.28
N GLY A 23 9.27 0.68 22.24
CA GLY A 23 8.49 1.33 23.30
C GLY A 23 7.58 2.40 22.72
N ILE A 24 8.09 3.18 21.78
CA ILE A 24 7.33 4.21 21.05
C ILE A 24 6.17 3.59 20.27
N LEU A 25 6.38 2.41 19.68
CA LEU A 25 5.34 1.70 18.94
C LEU A 25 4.18 1.27 19.84
N LEU A 26 4.50 0.66 21.00
CA LEU A 26 3.52 0.13 21.93
C LEU A 26 2.82 1.22 22.75
N PHE A 27 3.59 2.14 23.33
CA PHE A 27 3.10 3.14 24.27
C PHE A 27 2.70 4.46 23.60
N GLY A 28 3.14 4.71 22.36
CA GLY A 28 2.73 5.91 21.63
C GLY A 28 1.23 6.00 21.36
N PHE A 29 0.51 4.86 21.36
CA PHE A 29 -0.96 4.84 21.30
C PHE A 29 -1.60 5.51 22.53
N LEU A 30 -1.07 5.25 23.74
CA LEU A 30 -1.51 5.94 24.95
C LEU A 30 -1.20 7.43 24.86
N GLY A 31 -0.05 7.78 24.26
CA GLY A 31 0.30 9.16 23.92
C GLY A 31 -0.73 9.84 23.03
N LEU A 32 -1.33 9.14 22.07
CA LEU A 32 -2.41 9.67 21.22
C LEU A 32 -3.72 9.89 22.00
N VAL A 33 -4.12 8.91 22.83
CA VAL A 33 -5.42 8.93 23.53
C VAL A 33 -5.43 9.88 24.73
N VAL A 34 -4.31 9.94 25.48
CA VAL A 34 -4.22 10.66 26.77
C VAL A 34 -3.43 11.96 26.65
N GLY A 35 -2.45 12.02 25.75
CA GLY A 35 -1.50 13.13 25.63
C GLY A 35 -1.55 13.94 24.34
N GLY A 36 -2.41 13.58 23.38
CA GLY A 36 -2.52 14.26 22.09
C GLY A 36 -1.29 14.13 21.17
N GLN A 37 -0.45 13.11 21.36
CA GLN A 37 0.73 12.87 20.52
C GLN A 37 0.32 12.39 19.13
N ILE A 38 0.15 13.33 18.19
CA ILE A 38 -0.29 13.03 16.83
C ILE A 38 0.76 12.26 16.03
N SER A 39 2.04 12.32 16.43
CA SER A 39 3.15 11.63 15.79
C SER A 39 2.93 10.13 15.65
N TRP A 40 2.21 9.51 16.59
CA TRP A 40 1.88 8.09 16.53
C TRP A 40 0.92 7.76 15.37
N LEU A 41 0.14 8.72 14.88
CA LEU A 41 -0.72 8.55 13.71
C LEU A 41 0.10 8.21 12.44
N ALA A 42 1.39 8.52 12.39
CA ALA A 42 2.27 8.06 11.31
C ALA A 42 2.35 6.53 11.21
N ASN A 43 2.32 5.81 12.34
CA ASN A 43 2.30 4.35 12.37
C ASN A 43 0.97 3.80 11.84
N LEU A 44 -0.15 4.43 12.20
CA LEU A 44 -1.48 4.09 11.67
C LEU A 44 -1.61 4.36 10.17
N LEU A 45 -0.92 5.37 9.64
CA LEU A 45 -0.96 5.70 8.22
C LEU A 45 -0.08 4.78 7.36
N ILE A 46 1.06 4.30 7.89
CA ILE A 46 1.98 3.50 7.09
C ILE A 46 1.55 2.03 6.92
N ILE A 47 0.87 1.45 7.93
CA ILE A 47 0.34 0.07 7.84
C ILE A 47 -0.59 -0.12 6.62
N PRO A 48 -1.64 0.70 6.41
CA PRO A 48 -2.49 0.56 5.22
C PRO A 48 -1.74 0.93 3.95
N ALA A 49 -0.77 1.84 3.98
CA ALA A 49 0.06 2.14 2.81
C ALA A 49 0.83 0.90 2.33
N TRP A 50 1.37 0.09 3.24
CA TRP A 50 2.01 -1.17 2.86
C TRP A 50 1.04 -2.20 2.30
N LEU A 51 -0.14 -2.35 2.91
CA LEU A 51 -1.17 -3.26 2.39
C LEU A 51 -1.60 -2.86 0.97
N LEU A 52 -1.73 -1.55 0.71
CA LEU A 52 -2.06 -1.02 -0.61
C LEU A 52 -0.94 -1.23 -1.64
N LEU A 53 0.32 -1.11 -1.23
CA LEU A 53 1.48 -1.43 -2.09
C LEU A 53 1.52 -2.92 -2.48
N LEU A 54 1.04 -3.82 -1.62
CA LEU A 54 0.98 -5.26 -1.93
C LEU A 54 -0.12 -5.61 -2.94
N LEU A 55 -1.13 -4.75 -3.14
CA LEU A 55 -2.21 -4.97 -4.09
C LEU A 55 -1.80 -4.70 -5.56
N HIS A 56 -0.64 -4.06 -5.79
CA HIS A 56 -0.06 -3.79 -7.12
C HIS A 56 -1.05 -3.18 -8.14
N SER A 57 -1.99 -2.35 -7.68
CA SER A 57 -2.95 -1.65 -8.54
C SER A 57 -2.60 -0.17 -8.66
N LYS A 58 -2.78 0.40 -9.86
CA LYS A 58 -2.52 1.82 -10.11
C LYS A 58 -3.36 2.74 -9.20
N ALA A 59 -4.58 2.33 -8.88
CA ALA A 59 -5.42 3.05 -7.93
C ALA A 59 -4.92 2.92 -6.48
N SER A 60 -4.39 1.75 -6.10
CA SER A 60 -3.85 1.54 -4.76
C SER A 60 -2.52 2.25 -4.54
N ASP A 61 -1.68 2.38 -5.57
CA ASP A 61 -0.40 3.09 -5.50
C ASP A 61 -0.58 4.60 -5.23
N GLY A 62 -1.58 5.23 -5.86
CA GLY A 62 -1.91 6.63 -5.62
C GLY A 62 -2.37 6.88 -4.17
N VAL A 63 -3.20 5.98 -3.64
CA VAL A 63 -3.66 6.05 -2.24
C VAL A 63 -2.49 5.78 -1.28
N ALA A 64 -1.67 4.75 -1.55
CA ALA A 64 -0.49 4.44 -0.76
C ALA A 64 0.49 5.61 -0.69
N PHE A 65 0.68 6.33 -1.80
CA PHE A 65 1.50 7.54 -1.84
C PHE A 65 0.96 8.63 -0.89
N MET A 66 -0.34 8.91 -0.91
CA MET A 66 -0.95 9.91 -0.03
C MET A 66 -0.83 9.55 1.44
N PHE A 67 -1.08 8.27 1.79
CA PHE A 67 -0.89 7.78 3.16
C PHE A 67 0.57 7.86 3.60
N GLY A 68 1.52 7.48 2.73
CA GLY A 68 2.95 7.58 3.02
C GLY A 68 3.43 9.02 3.19
N LEU A 69 2.93 9.95 2.36
CA LEU A 69 3.26 11.38 2.48
C LEU A 69 2.71 11.95 3.79
N GLY A 70 1.47 11.61 4.14
CA GLY A 70 0.88 11.94 5.43
C GLY A 70 1.71 11.39 6.60
N ALA A 71 2.16 10.14 6.49
CA ALA A 71 3.02 9.52 7.51
C ALA A 71 4.36 10.25 7.68
N ILE A 72 4.97 10.76 6.60
CA ILE A 72 6.19 11.59 6.69
C ILE A 72 5.90 12.89 7.43
N VAL A 73 4.85 13.62 7.06
CA VAL A 73 4.52 14.92 7.67
C VAL A 73 4.21 14.74 9.16
N VAL A 74 3.38 13.75 9.48
CA VAL A 74 3.01 13.44 10.87
C VAL A 74 4.21 12.90 11.65
N GLY A 75 5.06 12.07 11.05
CA GLY A 75 6.28 11.57 11.70
C GLY A 75 7.30 12.68 11.99
N ASN A 76 7.38 13.70 11.13
CA ASN A 76 8.21 14.89 11.38
C ASN A 76 7.60 15.85 12.39
N SER A 77 6.29 15.79 12.66
CA SER A 77 5.68 16.61 13.72
C SER A 77 6.31 16.36 15.10
N PHE A 78 6.92 15.18 15.27
CA PHE A 78 7.71 14.83 16.45
C PHE A 78 8.86 15.81 16.74
N LEU A 79 9.42 16.47 15.72
CA LEU A 79 10.45 17.49 15.91
C LEU A 79 9.93 18.75 16.60
N PHE A 80 8.64 19.01 16.48
CA PHE A 80 7.99 20.24 16.95
C PHE A 80 7.12 20.02 18.18
N GLN A 81 6.80 18.76 18.51
CA GLN A 81 5.99 18.39 19.66
C GLN A 81 6.85 17.83 20.78
N GLY A 82 6.61 18.30 22.00
CA GLY A 82 7.11 17.62 23.18
C GLY A 82 6.40 16.27 23.37
N VAL A 83 7.05 15.36 24.08
CA VAL A 83 6.57 14.01 24.35
C VAL A 83 6.03 13.93 25.78
N SER A 84 4.86 13.32 25.96
CA SER A 84 4.39 12.93 27.29
C SER A 84 5.12 11.67 27.71
N THR A 85 6.00 11.79 28.70
CA THR A 85 6.76 10.67 29.29
C THR A 85 6.20 10.22 30.63
N SER A 86 5.17 10.91 31.11
CA SER A 86 4.45 10.55 32.34
C SER A 86 3.11 9.93 31.99
N GLU A 87 2.90 8.69 32.44
CA GLU A 87 1.63 7.97 32.38
C GLU A 87 0.51 8.68 33.17
N ALA A 88 0.87 9.64 34.03
CA ALA A 88 -0.05 10.37 34.91
C ALA A 88 -0.39 11.81 34.41
N GLY A 89 -0.03 12.18 33.19
CA GLY A 89 -0.39 13.50 32.63
C GLY A 89 0.52 14.66 33.09
N GLY A 90 1.84 14.41 33.10
CA GLY A 90 2.85 15.45 33.37
C GLY A 90 3.09 16.40 32.18
N PRO A 91 3.85 17.50 32.39
CA PRO A 91 4.19 18.44 31.32
C PRO A 91 5.00 17.76 30.21
N LEU A 92 4.69 18.12 28.96
CA LEU A 92 5.38 17.63 27.77
C LEU A 92 6.88 17.87 27.89
N GLN A 93 7.67 16.81 27.80
CA GLN A 93 9.13 16.89 27.79
C GLN A 93 9.60 17.20 26.38
N GLN A 94 10.52 18.16 26.25
CA GLN A 94 11.10 18.47 24.95
C GLN A 94 12.11 17.40 24.57
N ILE A 95 12.06 16.96 23.31
CA ILE A 95 13.03 16.03 22.75
C ILE A 95 14.37 16.75 22.64
N THR A 96 15.40 16.17 23.25
CA THR A 96 16.76 16.74 23.24
C THR A 96 17.58 16.22 22.08
N SER A 97 17.34 14.98 21.63
CA SER A 97 18.05 14.38 20.51
C SER A 97 17.23 13.27 19.84
N LEU A 98 17.47 13.07 18.55
CA LEU A 98 16.94 11.93 17.78
C LEU A 98 17.98 10.84 17.67
N GLY A 99 17.58 9.59 17.92
CA GLY A 99 18.43 8.41 17.83
C GLY A 99 18.39 7.76 16.44
N ALA A 100 19.18 6.69 16.27
CA ALA A 100 19.28 5.96 15.01
C ALA A 100 17.94 5.31 14.59
N GLY A 101 17.14 4.86 15.56
CA GLY A 101 15.84 4.25 15.32
C GLY A 101 14.88 5.20 14.59
N TYR A 102 14.88 6.49 14.94
CA TYR A 102 14.06 7.48 14.24
C TYR A 102 14.43 7.60 12.76
N TRP A 103 15.72 7.63 12.43
CA TRP A 103 16.19 7.75 11.05
C TRP A 103 15.90 6.50 10.23
N VAL A 104 16.08 5.31 10.79
CA VAL A 104 15.74 4.04 10.12
C VAL A 104 14.23 3.92 9.91
N TRP A 105 13.44 4.39 10.87
CA TRP A 105 11.99 4.47 10.76
C TRP A 105 11.57 5.41 9.62
N MET A 106 12.04 6.66 9.63
CA MET A 106 11.77 7.64 8.58
C MET A 106 12.22 7.15 7.20
N GLY A 107 13.41 6.55 7.11
CA GLY A 107 13.90 5.95 5.86
C GLY A 107 12.98 4.86 5.32
N SER A 108 12.35 4.07 6.21
CA SER A 108 11.36 3.07 5.78
C SER A 108 10.10 3.72 5.19
N ILE A 109 9.62 4.82 5.77
CA ILE A 109 8.47 5.58 5.24
C ILE A 109 8.83 6.18 3.87
N THR A 110 9.99 6.81 3.77
CA THR A 110 10.47 7.40 2.52
C THR A 110 10.59 6.37 1.42
N LEU A 111 11.12 5.18 1.71
CA LEU A 111 11.23 4.11 0.73
C LEU A 111 9.84 3.67 0.23
N SER A 112 8.86 3.51 1.13
CA SER A 112 7.49 3.18 0.74
C SER A 112 6.86 4.26 -0.15
N VAL A 113 7.09 5.53 0.14
CA VAL A 113 6.63 6.66 -0.70
C VAL A 113 7.29 6.64 -2.07
N VAL A 114 8.59 6.39 -2.15
CA VAL A 114 9.31 6.28 -3.44
C VAL A 114 8.78 5.12 -4.28
N MET A 115 8.53 3.97 -3.67
CA MET A 115 7.94 2.81 -4.35
C MET A 115 6.53 3.12 -4.87
N ALA A 116 5.69 3.74 -4.04
CA ALA A 116 4.35 4.16 -4.45
C ALA A 116 4.40 5.19 -5.59
N ALA A 117 5.28 6.19 -5.48
CA ALA A 117 5.48 7.20 -6.52
C ALA A 117 5.96 6.56 -7.83
N HIS A 118 6.88 5.60 -7.78
CA HIS A 118 7.32 4.85 -8.96
C HIS A 118 6.15 4.10 -9.61
N GLY A 119 5.31 3.40 -8.83
CA GLY A 119 4.09 2.73 -9.35
C GLY A 119 3.12 3.68 -10.03
N VAL A 120 2.89 4.86 -9.44
CA VAL A 120 2.07 5.93 -10.01
C VAL A 120 2.67 6.47 -11.31
N LEU A 121 3.97 6.77 -11.34
CA LEU A 121 4.67 7.40 -12.47
C LEU A 121 4.88 6.46 -13.65
N THR A 122 5.25 5.21 -13.39
CA THR A 122 5.44 4.18 -14.43
C THR A 122 4.13 3.58 -14.90
N GLY A 123 3.02 3.94 -14.25
CA GLY A 123 1.67 3.55 -14.62
C GLY A 123 1.56 2.08 -14.90
N SER A 124 1.88 1.22 -13.92
CA SER A 124 1.63 -0.23 -13.95
C SER A 124 1.58 -0.86 -15.36
N SER A 125 2.69 -0.82 -16.11
CA SER A 125 2.85 -1.61 -17.35
C SER A 125 3.04 -3.10 -17.05
N PHE A 126 2.30 -3.65 -16.09
CA PHE A 126 2.33 -5.06 -15.73
C PHE A 126 0.92 -5.67 -15.60
N HIS A 127 -0.03 -5.17 -16.38
CA HIS A 127 -1.29 -5.88 -16.65
C HIS A 127 -1.60 -5.93 -18.15
N GLY A 128 -0.63 -6.37 -18.95
CA GLY A 128 -0.81 -6.71 -20.36
C GLY A 128 -0.35 -8.13 -20.73
N CYS A 129 0.00 -8.98 -19.76
CA CYS A 129 0.49 -10.34 -20.02
C CYS A 129 -0.13 -11.37 -19.06
N ARG A 130 -1.42 -11.22 -18.75
CA ARG A 130 -2.20 -12.27 -18.09
C ARG A 130 -3.60 -12.40 -18.68
N GLU A 131 -3.72 -12.23 -20.00
CA GLU A 131 -5.01 -12.35 -20.70
C GLU A 131 -4.86 -12.83 -22.15
N SER A 132 -3.84 -13.64 -22.45
CA SER A 132 -3.64 -14.19 -23.80
C SER A 132 -3.37 -15.69 -23.86
N LEU A 133 -3.65 -16.45 -22.79
CA LEU A 133 -3.52 -17.92 -22.78
C LEU A 133 -4.82 -18.66 -22.45
N VAL A 134 -5.98 -18.00 -22.56
CA VAL A 134 -7.30 -18.66 -22.58
C VAL A 134 -8.17 -18.01 -23.66
N SER A 135 -7.72 -18.07 -24.90
CA SER A 135 -8.56 -17.87 -26.08
C SER A 135 -7.89 -18.57 -27.27
N ASP A 136 -7.63 -19.88 -27.10
CA ASP A 136 -7.28 -20.76 -28.21
C ASP A 136 -7.60 -22.22 -27.85
N SER A 137 -8.87 -22.44 -27.51
CA SER A 137 -9.48 -23.75 -27.63
C SER A 137 -10.85 -23.58 -28.29
N ASP A 138 -10.87 -22.91 -29.45
CA ASP A 138 -11.76 -23.28 -30.55
C ASP A 138 -11.31 -24.68 -31.00
N PHE A 139 -11.72 -25.69 -30.25
CA PHE A 139 -11.74 -27.06 -30.74
C PHE A 139 -13.07 -27.22 -31.47
N ASP A 140 -13.05 -26.73 -32.71
CA ASP A 140 -14.04 -26.94 -33.74
C ASP A 140 -14.06 -28.45 -34.06
N VAL A 141 -14.83 -29.23 -33.28
CA VAL A 141 -15.14 -30.62 -33.61
C VAL A 141 -16.13 -30.57 -34.78
N GLU A 142 -15.56 -30.57 -35.98
CA GLU A 142 -16.28 -30.79 -37.22
C GLU A 142 -17.27 -31.95 -37.09
N ARG A 143 -18.54 -31.63 -37.35
CA ARG A 143 -19.62 -32.60 -37.55
C ARG A 143 -19.26 -33.56 -38.69
N PRO A 144 -19.43 -34.88 -38.51
CA PRO A 144 -19.31 -35.82 -39.61
C PRO A 144 -20.42 -35.58 -40.64
N LYS A 145 -20.01 -35.40 -41.89
CA LYS A 145 -20.84 -35.39 -43.09
C LYS A 145 -21.65 -36.69 -43.16
N LEU A 146 -22.94 -36.63 -42.81
CA LEU A 146 -23.90 -37.63 -43.23
C LEU A 146 -24.71 -37.09 -44.39
N ALA A 147 -24.46 -37.75 -45.51
CA ALA A 147 -25.04 -37.56 -46.81
C ALA A 147 -26.57 -37.58 -46.79
N ALA A 148 -27.11 -36.75 -47.69
CA ALA A 148 -28.21 -37.07 -48.57
C ALA A 148 -29.53 -37.51 -47.92
N LEU A 149 -30.51 -36.60 -47.95
CA LEU A 149 -31.89 -36.87 -48.42
C LEU A 149 -32.62 -35.52 -48.52
N ALA A 150 -32.26 -34.73 -49.54
CA ALA A 150 -33.05 -33.58 -49.97
C ALA A 150 -33.88 -34.00 -51.19
N HIS A 151 -35.17 -34.25 -50.96
CA HIS A 151 -36.18 -34.28 -52.01
C HIS A 151 -36.38 -32.87 -52.57
N PRO A 152 -36.14 -32.61 -53.86
CA PRO A 152 -36.54 -31.34 -54.46
C PRO A 152 -38.01 -31.38 -54.84
N SER A 153 -38.78 -30.48 -54.23
CA SER A 153 -40.15 -30.16 -54.59
C SER A 153 -40.25 -29.72 -56.04
N ILE A 154 -41.21 -30.31 -56.75
CA ILE A 154 -41.64 -29.98 -58.10
C ILE A 154 -42.06 -28.49 -58.17
N ARG A 155 -41.42 -27.72 -59.03
CA ARG A 155 -42.03 -26.56 -59.69
C ARG A 155 -41.62 -26.54 -61.15
N VAL A 156 -42.55 -27.02 -61.99
CA VAL A 156 -42.53 -26.85 -63.44
C VAL A 156 -42.88 -25.39 -63.72
N PHE A 157 -41.89 -24.59 -64.11
CA PHE A 157 -42.14 -23.29 -64.74
C PHE A 157 -41.97 -23.47 -66.25
N ASN A 158 -43.10 -23.36 -66.95
CA ASN A 158 -43.23 -23.46 -68.39
C ASN A 158 -43.05 -22.07 -69.03
N PRO A 159 -42.09 -21.88 -69.95
CA PRO A 159 -42.14 -20.78 -70.88
C PRO A 159 -42.18 -21.32 -72.30
N ARG A 160 -43.37 -21.34 -72.92
CA ARG A 160 -43.54 -21.07 -74.36
C ARG A 160 -45.01 -21.03 -74.80
N HIS A 161 -45.31 -19.93 -75.49
CA HIS A 161 -46.45 -19.61 -76.37
C HIS A 161 -47.81 -19.34 -75.74
#